data_AF-A0A936RZ16-F1
#
_entry.id   AF-A0A936RZ16-F1
#
_cell.length_a   1.000
_cell.length_b   1.000
_cell.length_c   1.000
_cell.angle_alpha   90.00
_cell.angle_beta   90.00
_cell.angle_gamma   90.00
#
_symmetry.space_group_name_H-M   'P 1'
#
loop_
_entity.id
_entity.type
_entity.pdbx_description
1 polymer ?
#
loop_
_entity_poly.entity_id
_entity_poly.type
_entity_poly.pdbx_seq_one_letter_code
_entity_poly.pdbx_strand_id
1 'polypeptide(L)'
;MKRLAVSLGAALFAALLGAALLELGPPAATLAPLVAGTLAQSGVTHPVTAVLLNFRGYDTLLEIAVLLIALIGLTAVARRGEAPAATAAVEPVLTTLARLAAPLMVLVAVYLLWAGAHRPGGAFQAGAVLAAAAVLLHLTRLLPAWAAPGAWLRAGLAGGFLLFLAIAAALLAEGALLKYPPAQAGLLILAIESGLTVSLGLILAGLFLFLSEEANR
;
A
#
# COMPACT_ATOMS: atom_id res chain seq x y z
N MET A 1 -24.57 -32.34 0.52
CA MET A 1 -23.86 -32.61 1.81
C MET A 1 -22.65 -31.70 2.03
N LYS A 2 -21.64 -31.66 1.14
CA LYS A 2 -20.44 -30.79 1.33
C LYS A 2 -20.75 -29.29 1.47
N ARG A 3 -21.60 -28.73 0.59
CA ARG A 3 -22.01 -27.31 0.67
C ARG A 3 -22.76 -26.99 1.97
N LEU A 4 -23.65 -27.88 2.39
CA LEU A 4 -24.39 -27.76 3.65
C LEU A 4 -23.43 -27.75 4.86
N ALA A 5 -22.46 -28.67 4.89
CA ALA A 5 -21.46 -28.73 5.95
C ALA A 5 -20.58 -27.48 6.00
N VAL A 6 -20.15 -26.96 4.84
CA VAL A 6 -19.39 -25.70 4.77
C VAL A 6 -20.23 -24.51 5.23
N SER A 7 -21.48 -24.40 4.80
CA SER A 7 -22.38 -23.32 5.21
C SER A 7 -22.69 -23.37 6.71
N LEU A 8 -22.94 -24.56 7.27
CA LEU A 8 -23.15 -24.74 8.71
C LEU A 8 -21.89 -24.42 9.50
N GLY A 9 -20.72 -24.83 9.02
CA GLY A 9 -19.44 -24.49 9.64
C GLY A 9 -19.16 -22.98 9.63
N ALA A 10 -19.40 -22.31 8.51
CA ALA A 10 -19.25 -20.86 8.40
C ALA A 10 -20.24 -20.11 9.29
N ALA A 11 -21.51 -20.56 9.36
CA ALA A 11 -22.52 -19.99 10.24
C ALA A 11 -22.15 -20.18 11.72
N LEU A 12 -21.67 -21.37 12.10
CA LEU A 12 -21.18 -21.63 13.44
C LEU A 12 -19.98 -20.74 13.79
N PHE A 13 -19.01 -20.62 12.90
CA PHE A 13 -17.86 -19.73 13.09
C PHE A 13 -18.30 -18.28 13.26
N ALA A 14 -19.20 -17.78 12.41
CA ALA A 14 -19.73 -16.43 12.51
C ALA A 14 -20.51 -16.22 13.82
N ALA A 15 -21.29 -17.22 14.26
CA ALA A 15 -22.01 -17.17 15.53
C ALA A 15 -21.06 -17.15 16.72
N LEU A 16 -20.02 -17.98 16.72
CA LEU A 16 -18.98 -18.00 17.77
C LEU A 16 -18.19 -16.69 17.80
N LEU A 17 -17.80 -16.16 16.63
CA LEU A 17 -17.14 -14.87 16.53
C LEU A 17 -18.06 -13.74 17.03
N GLY A 18 -19.33 -13.76 16.65
CA GLY A 18 -20.32 -12.81 17.12
C GLY A 18 -20.52 -12.88 18.63
N ALA A 19 -20.63 -14.08 19.20
CA ALA A 19 -20.73 -14.28 20.64
C ALA A 19 -19.48 -13.74 21.36
N ALA A 20 -18.28 -14.08 20.87
CA ALA A 20 -17.03 -13.58 21.42
C ALA A 20 -16.92 -12.04 21.36
N LEU A 21 -17.39 -11.42 20.28
CA LEU A 21 -17.42 -9.96 20.14
C LEU A 21 -18.41 -9.30 21.12
N LEU A 22 -19.54 -9.94 21.40
CA LEU A 22 -20.53 -9.46 22.38
C LEU A 22 -20.05 -9.64 23.83
N GLU A 23 -19.18 -10.62 24.08
CA GLU A 23 -18.52 -10.83 25.38
C GLU A 23 -17.36 -9.86 25.65
N LEU A 24 -16.90 -9.11 24.64
CA LEU A 24 -15.88 -8.08 24.85
C LEU A 24 -16.42 -6.98 25.77
N GLY A 25 -15.93 -6.96 27.00
CA GLY A 25 -16.12 -5.85 27.92
C GLY A 25 -15.43 -4.57 27.42
N PRO A 26 -15.67 -3.42 28.08
CA PRO A 26 -14.96 -2.19 27.76
C PRO A 26 -13.45 -2.41 27.82
N PRO A 27 -12.67 -1.85 26.87
CA PRO A 27 -11.24 -2.08 26.80
C PRO A 27 -10.58 -1.65 28.11
N ALA A 28 -9.86 -2.59 28.76
CA ALA A 28 -9.24 -2.39 30.06
C ALA A 28 -8.22 -1.23 30.08
N ALA A 29 -7.63 -0.89 28.92
CA ALA A 29 -6.79 0.28 28.73
C ALA A 29 -6.79 0.71 27.25
N THR A 30 -6.67 2.01 27.01
CA THR A 30 -6.40 2.58 25.67
C THR A 30 -4.96 3.08 25.61
N LEU A 31 -4.30 2.90 24.48
CA LEU A 31 -2.95 3.43 24.24
C LEU A 31 -2.96 4.90 23.79
N ALA A 32 -4.13 5.48 23.48
CA ALA A 32 -4.23 6.85 23.01
C ALA A 32 -3.61 7.89 23.96
N PRO A 33 -3.81 7.81 25.30
CA PRO A 33 -3.15 8.71 26.24
C PRO A 33 -1.62 8.55 26.25
N LEU A 34 -1.12 7.31 26.09
CA LEU A 34 0.31 7.05 26.02
C LEU A 34 0.93 7.67 24.76
N VAL A 35 0.29 7.49 23.61
CA VAL A 35 0.70 8.11 22.34
C VAL A 35 0.69 9.63 22.45
N ALA A 36 -0.36 10.22 23.06
CA ALA A 36 -0.42 11.67 23.28
C ALA A 36 0.71 12.16 24.19
N GLY A 37 1.03 11.42 25.25
CA GLY A 37 2.10 11.75 26.19
C GLY A 37 3.52 11.64 25.61
N THR A 38 3.73 10.79 24.60
CA THR A 38 5.05 10.58 23.97
C THR A 38 5.18 11.22 22.59
N LEU A 39 4.13 11.83 22.05
CA LEU A 39 4.12 12.40 20.70
C LEU A 39 5.26 13.38 20.46
N ALA A 40 5.53 14.28 21.41
CA ALA A 40 6.63 15.26 21.30
C ALA A 40 8.01 14.59 21.14
N GLN A 41 8.21 13.40 21.70
CA GLN A 41 9.47 12.65 21.60
C GLN A 41 9.64 11.96 20.24
N SER A 42 8.54 11.78 19.49
CA SER A 42 8.58 11.14 18.17
C SER A 42 9.18 12.02 17.08
N GLY A 43 9.29 13.34 17.31
CA GLY A 43 9.76 14.31 16.31
C GLY A 43 8.78 14.57 15.16
N VAL A 44 7.52 14.11 15.26
CA VAL A 44 6.44 14.42 14.33
C VAL A 44 5.20 14.93 15.08
N THR A 45 4.34 15.68 14.39
CA THR A 45 3.17 16.33 15.00
C THR A 45 1.88 15.52 14.90
N HIS A 46 1.81 14.55 13.98
CA HIS A 46 0.59 13.79 13.73
C HIS A 46 0.65 12.41 14.41
N PRO A 47 -0.33 12.05 15.26
CA PRO A 47 -0.26 10.86 16.10
C PRO A 47 -0.30 9.56 15.30
N VAL A 48 -1.06 9.49 14.20
CA VAL A 48 -1.11 8.28 13.35
C VAL A 48 0.26 8.04 12.70
N THR A 49 0.91 9.10 12.22
CA THR A 49 2.23 9.01 11.60
C THR A 49 3.30 8.61 12.61
N ALA A 50 3.22 9.14 13.84
CA ALA A 50 4.06 8.71 14.94
C ALA A 50 3.87 7.22 15.25
N VAL A 51 2.62 6.75 15.31
CA VAL A 51 2.34 5.33 15.54
C VAL A 51 2.89 4.47 14.42
N LEU A 52 2.60 4.78 13.16
CA LEU A 52 2.95 3.92 12.03
C LEU A 52 4.45 3.88 11.75
N LEU A 53 5.15 5.03 11.79
CA LEU A 53 6.54 5.12 11.32
C LEU A 53 7.57 5.33 12.43
N ASN A 54 7.16 5.68 13.64
CA ASN A 54 8.06 5.81 14.80
C ASN A 54 7.86 4.66 15.78
N PHE A 55 6.69 4.56 16.43
CA PHE A 55 6.45 3.56 17.47
C PHE A 55 6.29 2.14 16.94
N ARG A 56 5.65 1.98 15.78
CA ARG A 56 5.40 0.70 15.11
C ARG A 56 6.00 0.65 13.71
N GLY A 57 7.15 1.31 13.51
CA GLY A 57 7.83 1.37 12.22
C GLY A 57 8.14 0.00 11.60
N TYR A 58 8.34 -1.03 12.43
CA TYR A 58 8.49 -2.41 11.97
C TYR A 58 7.27 -2.94 11.22
N ASP A 59 6.06 -2.57 11.65
CA ASP A 59 4.84 -3.08 11.04
C ASP A 59 4.69 -2.52 9.63
N THR A 60 4.96 -1.22 9.45
CA THR A 60 4.99 -0.61 8.12
C THR A 60 6.13 -1.17 7.25
N LEU A 61 7.32 -1.40 7.82
CA LEU A 61 8.44 -2.01 7.08
C LEU A 61 8.06 -3.41 6.56
N LEU A 62 7.49 -4.24 7.43
CA LEU A 62 7.09 -5.60 7.09
C LEU A 62 5.86 -5.64 6.17
N GLU A 63 4.92 -4.69 6.29
CA GLU A 63 3.79 -4.56 5.37
C GLU A 63 4.28 -4.37 3.93
N ILE A 64 5.24 -3.47 3.71
CA ILE A 64 5.83 -3.26 2.38
C ILE A 64 6.60 -4.50 1.92
N ALA A 65 7.34 -5.15 2.82
CA ALA A 65 8.04 -6.40 2.50
C ALA A 65 7.06 -7.47 2.01
N VAL A 66 5.95 -7.66 2.72
CA VAL A 66 4.91 -8.63 2.37
C VAL A 66 4.27 -8.30 1.02
N LEU A 67 3.96 -7.02 0.75
CA LEU A 67 3.41 -6.60 -0.55
C LEU A 67 4.39 -6.83 -1.70
N LEU A 68 5.68 -6.54 -1.50
CA LEU A 68 6.71 -6.78 -2.50
C LEU A 68 6.90 -8.29 -2.75
N ILE A 69 6.91 -9.11 -1.69
CA ILE A 69 6.96 -10.58 -1.79
C ILE A 69 5.73 -11.11 -2.52
N ALA A 70 4.54 -10.58 -2.23
CA ALA A 70 3.30 -10.98 -2.91
C ALA A 70 3.39 -10.70 -4.43
N LEU A 71 3.91 -9.54 -4.82
CA LEU A 71 4.13 -9.23 -6.23
C LEU A 71 5.19 -10.13 -6.88
N ILE A 72 6.29 -10.41 -6.19
CA ILE A 72 7.32 -11.34 -6.69
C ILE A 72 6.70 -12.73 -6.90
N GLY A 73 5.96 -13.23 -5.91
CA GLY A 73 5.25 -14.51 -5.98
C GLY A 73 4.25 -14.54 -7.13
N LEU A 74 3.49 -13.47 -7.33
CA LEU A 74 2.61 -13.31 -8.49
C LEU A 74 3.38 -13.44 -9.80
N THR A 75 4.46 -12.67 -9.98
CA THR A 75 5.25 -12.72 -11.23
C THR A 75 5.96 -14.04 -11.47
N ALA A 76 6.22 -14.83 -10.41
CA ALA A 76 6.82 -16.15 -10.50
C ALA A 76 5.80 -17.25 -10.89
N VAL A 77 4.55 -17.11 -10.44
CA VAL A 77 3.48 -18.12 -10.65
C VAL A 77 2.59 -17.80 -11.84
N ALA A 78 2.42 -16.52 -12.19
CA ALA A 78 1.58 -16.08 -13.30
C ALA A 78 2.00 -16.79 -14.59
N ARG A 79 1.16 -17.72 -15.06
CA ARG A 79 1.38 -18.45 -16.30
C ARG A 79 0.93 -17.55 -17.44
N ARG A 80 1.79 -17.31 -18.42
CA ARG A 80 1.38 -16.62 -19.66
C ARG A 80 0.50 -17.56 -20.49
N GLY A 81 -0.82 -17.54 -20.24
CA GLY A 81 -1.82 -18.31 -20.98
C GLY A 81 -2.27 -17.62 -22.28
N GLU A 82 -2.99 -18.35 -23.13
CA GLU A 82 -3.53 -17.84 -24.39
C GLU A 82 -4.66 -16.83 -24.18
N ALA A 83 -4.67 -15.82 -25.05
CA ALA A 83 -5.59 -14.69 -25.13
C ALA A 83 -7.09 -15.04 -25.15
N PRO A 84 -7.94 -14.40 -24.33
CA PRO A 84 -9.38 -14.39 -24.50
C PRO A 84 -9.78 -13.45 -25.65
N ALA A 85 -10.77 -13.88 -26.42
CA ALA A 85 -11.20 -13.25 -27.66
C ALA A 85 -11.61 -11.77 -27.52
N ALA A 86 -11.22 -10.98 -28.52
CA ALA A 86 -11.70 -9.64 -28.91
C ALA A 86 -12.51 -8.88 -27.84
N THR A 87 -11.80 -8.06 -27.08
CA THR A 87 -12.39 -7.10 -26.14
C THR A 87 -13.07 -5.95 -26.90
N ALA A 88 -14.29 -5.61 -26.50
CA ALA A 88 -15.08 -4.53 -27.11
C ALA A 88 -14.31 -3.20 -27.15
N ALA A 89 -14.58 -2.38 -28.17
CA ALA A 89 -13.99 -1.05 -28.29
C ALA A 89 -14.31 -0.19 -27.06
N VAL A 90 -13.30 0.47 -26.49
CA VAL A 90 -13.50 1.40 -25.37
C VAL A 90 -14.19 2.65 -25.91
N GLU A 91 -15.24 3.07 -25.20
CA GLU A 91 -16.07 4.20 -25.58
C GLU A 91 -15.24 5.52 -25.51
N PRO A 92 -15.33 6.42 -26.50
CA PRO A 92 -14.46 7.61 -26.58
C PRO A 92 -14.61 8.58 -25.40
N VAL A 93 -15.81 8.70 -24.83
CA VAL A 93 -16.05 9.56 -23.66
C VAL A 93 -15.30 9.03 -22.45
N LEU A 94 -15.36 7.72 -22.19
CA LEU A 94 -14.61 7.09 -21.10
C LEU A 94 -13.09 7.32 -21.21
N THR A 95 -12.53 7.18 -22.42
CA THR A 95 -11.10 7.44 -22.67
C THR A 95 -10.74 8.90 -22.37
N THR A 96 -11.59 9.83 -22.77
CA THR A 96 -11.39 11.27 -22.54
C THR A 96 -11.46 11.60 -21.05
N LEU A 97 -12.44 11.05 -20.33
CA LEU A 97 -12.57 11.23 -18.89
C LEU A 97 -11.37 10.65 -18.14
N ALA A 98 -10.84 9.49 -18.56
CA ALA A 98 -9.64 8.91 -17.95
C ALA A 98 -8.39 9.79 -18.14
N ARG A 99 -8.21 10.42 -19.30
CA ARG A 99 -7.11 11.38 -19.55
C ARG A 99 -7.18 12.62 -18.66
N LEU A 100 -8.39 13.05 -18.28
CA LEU A 100 -8.60 14.17 -17.36
C LEU A 100 -8.48 13.73 -15.88
N ALA A 101 -9.00 12.55 -15.55
CA ALA A 101 -9.00 12.03 -14.18
C ALA A 101 -7.60 11.62 -13.72
N ALA A 102 -6.81 10.94 -14.55
CA ALA A 102 -5.48 10.46 -14.17
C ALA A 102 -4.54 11.55 -13.61
N PRO A 103 -4.34 12.72 -14.25
CA PRO A 103 -3.51 13.77 -13.67
C PRO A 103 -4.09 14.34 -12.37
N LEU A 104 -5.42 14.44 -12.25
CA LEU A 104 -6.06 14.85 -11.01
C LEU A 104 -5.81 13.83 -9.89
N MET A 105 -5.88 12.52 -10.18
CA MET A 105 -5.56 11.46 -9.22
C MET A 105 -4.10 11.54 -8.77
N VAL A 106 -3.16 11.85 -9.67
CA VAL A 106 -1.75 12.09 -9.29
C VAL A 106 -1.63 13.28 -8.34
N LEU A 107 -2.32 14.40 -8.62
CA LEU A 107 -2.35 15.55 -7.71
C LEU A 107 -2.95 15.19 -6.34
N VAL A 108 -4.02 14.39 -6.33
CA VAL A 108 -4.62 13.88 -5.08
C VAL A 108 -3.65 12.99 -4.32
N ALA A 109 -2.90 12.12 -5.00
CA ALA A 109 -1.88 11.29 -4.35
C ALA A 109 -0.77 12.15 -3.70
N VAL A 110 -0.27 13.17 -4.40
CA VAL A 110 0.70 14.13 -3.84
C VAL A 110 0.11 14.86 -2.64
N TYR A 111 -1.15 15.31 -2.74
CA TYR A 111 -1.86 15.94 -1.62
C TYR A 111 -2.00 15.01 -0.42
N LEU A 112 -2.36 13.74 -0.62
CA LEU A 112 -2.52 12.76 0.46
C LEU A 112 -1.19 12.47 1.16
N LEU A 113 -0.09 12.38 0.42
CA LEU A 113 1.25 12.25 0.98
C LEU A 113 1.59 13.47 1.85
N TRP A 114 1.42 14.68 1.34
CA TRP A 114 1.67 15.92 2.09
C TRP A 114 0.75 16.07 3.32
N ALA A 115 -0.53 15.73 3.16
CA ALA A 115 -1.52 15.77 4.22
C ALA A 115 -1.17 14.80 5.35
N GLY A 116 -0.60 13.63 5.04
CA GLY A 116 -0.21 12.60 6.01
C GLY A 116 0.72 13.08 7.13
N ALA A 117 1.49 14.14 6.89
CA ALA A 117 2.36 14.72 7.94
C ALA A 117 1.57 15.42 9.07
N HIS A 118 0.30 15.81 8.84
CA HIS A 118 -0.47 16.65 9.77
C HIS A 118 -1.93 16.23 9.96
N ARG A 119 -2.48 15.35 9.10
CA ARG A 119 -3.87 14.88 9.11
C ARG A 119 -3.97 13.49 8.45
N PRO A 120 -5.16 12.83 8.45
CA PRO A 120 -5.32 11.56 7.75
C PRO A 120 -4.88 11.65 6.29
N GLY A 121 -4.02 10.70 5.88
CA GLY A 121 -3.24 10.75 4.65
C GLY A 121 -2.14 9.68 4.66
N GLY A 122 -1.08 9.93 3.90
CA GLY A 122 0.17 9.16 3.97
C GLY A 122 0.42 8.26 2.76
N ALA A 123 1.58 7.59 2.78
CA ALA A 123 2.12 6.89 1.63
C ALA A 123 1.22 5.78 1.05
N PHE A 124 0.51 5.03 1.90
CA PHE A 124 -0.37 3.95 1.45
C PHE A 124 -1.57 4.44 0.66
N GLN A 125 -2.24 5.48 1.17
CA GLN A 125 -3.40 6.06 0.52
C GLN A 125 -2.99 6.72 -0.80
N ALA A 126 -1.88 7.47 -0.78
CA ALA A 126 -1.31 8.06 -1.98
C ALA A 126 -0.93 6.99 -3.03
N GLY A 127 -0.24 5.92 -2.61
CA GLY A 127 0.13 4.79 -3.46
C GLY A 127 -1.08 4.08 -4.05
N ALA A 128 -2.13 3.84 -3.27
CA ALA A 128 -3.38 3.24 -3.77
C ALA A 128 -4.05 4.11 -4.84
N VAL A 129 -4.05 5.44 -4.68
CA VAL A 129 -4.58 6.36 -5.70
C VAL A 129 -3.72 6.34 -6.97
N LEU A 130 -2.39 6.30 -6.86
CA LEU A 130 -1.50 6.15 -8.02
C LEU A 130 -1.74 4.82 -8.76
N ALA A 131 -1.93 3.73 -8.02
CA ALA A 131 -2.24 2.43 -8.59
C ALA A 131 -3.59 2.45 -9.30
N ALA A 132 -4.62 3.05 -8.69
CA ALA A 132 -5.93 3.22 -9.31
C ALA A 132 -5.85 4.05 -10.60
N ALA A 133 -5.01 5.08 -10.65
CA ALA A 133 -4.79 5.86 -11.87
C ALA A 133 -4.15 5.00 -12.97
N ALA A 134 -3.13 4.19 -12.65
CA ALA A 134 -2.51 3.28 -13.61
C ALA A 134 -3.49 2.22 -14.13
N VAL A 135 -4.31 1.64 -13.25
CA VAL A 135 -5.38 0.69 -13.62
C VAL A 135 -6.43 1.35 -14.50
N LEU A 136 -6.88 2.57 -14.19
CA LEU A 136 -7.84 3.32 -15.01
C LEU A 136 -7.29 3.56 -16.43
N LEU A 137 -6.03 3.99 -16.52
CA LEU A 137 -5.35 4.16 -17.81
C LEU A 137 -5.24 2.84 -18.58
N HIS A 138 -5.03 1.73 -17.86
CA HIS A 138 -4.97 0.42 -18.49
C HIS A 138 -6.33 -0.05 -19.04
N LEU A 139 -7.38 0.05 -18.23
CA LEU A 139 -8.75 -0.31 -18.63
C LEU A 139 -9.24 0.51 -19.83
N THR A 140 -8.73 1.74 -19.98
CA THR A 140 -9.03 2.63 -21.11
C THR A 140 -8.03 2.54 -22.27
N ARG A 141 -7.13 1.54 -22.28
CA ARG A 141 -6.12 1.30 -23.34
C ARG A 141 -5.08 2.40 -23.51
N LEU A 142 -4.93 3.26 -22.52
CA LEU A 142 -3.92 4.32 -22.48
C LEU A 142 -2.59 3.85 -21.88
N LEU A 143 -2.63 2.76 -21.09
CA LEU A 143 -1.45 2.11 -20.52
C LEU A 143 -1.47 0.62 -20.88
N PRO A 144 -0.43 0.05 -21.52
CA PRO A 144 -0.40 -1.38 -21.80
C PRO A 144 -0.28 -2.21 -20.51
N ALA A 145 -0.63 -3.49 -20.60
CA ALA A 145 -0.30 -4.47 -19.56
C ALA A 145 1.23 -4.55 -19.38
N TRP A 146 1.68 -5.02 -18.23
CA TRP A 146 3.11 -5.23 -17.98
C TRP A 146 3.47 -6.69 -18.25
N ALA A 147 4.43 -6.93 -19.14
CA ALA A 147 4.87 -8.29 -19.48
C ALA A 147 5.88 -8.87 -18.48
N ALA A 148 6.97 -8.14 -18.26
CA ALA A 148 8.02 -8.48 -17.30
C ALA A 148 8.65 -7.19 -16.77
N PRO A 149 9.01 -7.12 -15.48
CA PRO A 149 9.62 -5.93 -14.93
C PRO A 149 11.07 -5.82 -15.44
N GLY A 150 11.34 -4.81 -16.28
CA GLY A 150 12.70 -4.37 -16.62
C GLY A 150 13.41 -3.71 -15.44
N ALA A 151 14.71 -3.39 -15.59
CA ALA A 151 15.54 -2.88 -14.49
C ALA A 151 14.95 -1.63 -13.79
N TRP A 152 14.44 -0.66 -14.56
CA TRP A 152 13.84 0.56 -14.01
C TRP A 152 12.55 0.29 -13.22
N LEU A 153 11.69 -0.60 -13.71
CA LEU A 153 10.48 -0.96 -12.98
C LEU A 153 10.83 -1.73 -11.70
N ARG A 154 11.82 -2.64 -11.74
CA ARG A 154 12.32 -3.31 -10.52
C ARG A 154 12.87 -2.32 -9.51
N ALA A 155 13.64 -1.32 -9.97
CA ALA A 155 14.15 -0.26 -9.12
C ALA A 155 13.00 0.56 -8.48
N GLY A 156 11.97 0.91 -9.25
CA GLY A 156 10.78 1.58 -8.71
C GLY A 156 9.99 0.72 -7.72
N LEU A 157 9.83 -0.57 -8.00
CA LEU A 157 9.12 -1.53 -7.13
C LEU A 157 9.84 -1.74 -5.80
N ALA A 158 11.16 -1.91 -5.81
CA ALA A 158 11.96 -2.17 -4.61
C ALA A 158 12.46 -0.90 -3.92
N GLY A 159 12.48 0.24 -4.61
CA GLY A 159 13.19 1.45 -4.20
C GLY A 159 12.75 1.99 -2.84
N GLY A 160 11.45 2.09 -2.58
CA GLY A 160 10.90 2.53 -1.29
C GLY A 160 11.24 1.57 -0.15
N PHE A 161 11.17 0.26 -0.40
CA PHE A 161 11.56 -0.76 0.60
C PHE A 161 13.06 -0.69 0.92
N LEU A 162 13.91 -0.60 -0.11
CA LEU A 162 15.36 -0.48 0.06
C LEU A 162 15.76 0.83 0.74
N LEU A 163 15.08 1.94 0.41
CA LEU A 163 15.28 3.22 1.10
C LEU A 163 14.92 3.11 2.59
N PHE A 164 13.80 2.46 2.90
CA PHE A 164 13.38 2.27 4.29
C PHE A 164 14.40 1.40 5.04
N LEU A 165 14.87 0.29 4.46
CA LEU A 165 15.93 -0.53 5.03
C LEU A 165 17.25 0.23 5.21
N ALA A 166 17.63 1.06 4.24
CA ALA A 166 18.86 1.86 4.32
C ALA A 166 18.80 2.87 5.47
N ILE A 167 17.68 3.57 5.64
CA ILE A 167 17.48 4.50 6.77
C ILE A 167 17.45 3.72 8.09
N ALA A 168 16.77 2.58 8.13
CA ALA A 168 16.74 1.72 9.32
C ALA A 168 18.15 1.26 9.73
N ALA A 169 18.95 0.80 8.77
CA ALA A 169 20.32 0.35 9.00
C ALA A 169 21.25 1.50 9.44
N ALA A 170 21.10 2.70 8.88
CA ALA A 170 21.83 3.88 9.32
C ALA A 170 21.51 4.22 10.79
N LEU A 171 20.23 4.23 11.18
CA LEU A 171 19.81 4.47 12.56
C LEU A 171 20.27 3.37 13.53
N LEU A 172 20.36 2.12 13.06
CA LEU A 172 20.94 1.03 13.85
C LEU A 172 22.41 1.28 14.17
N ALA A 173 23.19 1.79 13.21
CA ALA A 173 24.58 2.16 13.45
C ALA A 173 24.72 3.30 14.48
N GLU A 174 23.71 4.15 14.60
CA GLU A 174 23.64 5.23 15.62
C GLU A 174 23.09 4.76 16.98
N GLY A 175 22.60 3.51 17.07
CA GLY A 175 22.33 2.84 18.35
C GLY A 175 21.10 1.95 18.36
N ALA A 176 20.06 2.24 17.56
CA ALA A 176 18.86 1.42 17.52
C ALA A 176 18.11 1.55 16.19
N LEU A 177 17.68 0.41 15.64
CA LEU A 177 16.90 0.37 14.41
C LEU A 177 15.59 1.17 14.55
N LEU A 178 15.32 2.06 13.59
CA LEU A 178 14.12 2.91 13.55
C LEU A 178 13.92 3.83 14.77
N LYS A 179 14.97 4.09 15.56
CA LYS A 179 14.94 5.10 16.61
C LYS A 179 15.40 6.44 16.04
N TYR A 180 14.45 7.26 15.60
CA TYR A 180 14.74 8.54 14.96
C TYR A 180 15.19 9.61 15.98
N PRO A 181 16.25 10.38 15.69
CA PRO A 181 16.53 11.61 16.40
C PRO A 181 15.36 12.60 16.21
N PRO A 182 14.79 13.19 17.28
CA PRO A 182 13.59 14.02 17.17
C PRO A 182 13.71 15.18 16.17
N ALA A 183 14.89 15.78 16.04
CA ALA A 183 15.16 16.87 15.11
C ALA A 183 15.14 16.45 13.62
N GLN A 184 15.41 15.17 13.33
CA GLN A 184 15.51 14.65 11.96
C GLN A 184 14.34 13.72 11.59
N ALA A 185 13.55 13.29 12.57
CA ALA A 185 12.47 12.31 12.39
C ALA A 185 11.51 12.68 11.27
N GLY A 186 10.99 13.90 11.25
CA GLY A 186 10.07 14.35 10.21
C GLY A 186 10.65 14.27 8.80
N LEU A 187 11.93 14.62 8.61
CA LEU A 187 12.60 14.55 7.31
C LEU A 187 12.81 13.10 6.86
N LEU A 188 13.31 12.25 7.77
CA LEU A 188 13.57 10.84 7.47
C LEU A 188 12.28 10.07 7.18
N ILE A 189 11.22 10.32 7.97
CA ILE A 189 9.89 9.75 7.76
C ILE A 189 9.32 10.22 6.43
N LEU A 190 9.39 11.52 6.10
CA LEU A 190 8.91 12.02 4.81
C LEU A 190 9.66 11.40 3.62
N ALA A 191 10.98 11.18 3.76
CA ALA A 191 11.77 10.50 2.73
C ALA A 191 11.30 9.05 2.53
N ILE A 192 11.08 8.31 3.63
CA ILE A 192 10.50 6.97 3.60
C ILE A 192 9.14 7.00 2.92
N GLU A 193 8.21 7.85 3.37
CA GLU A 193 6.86 7.95 2.82
C GLU A 193 6.84 8.29 1.33
N SER A 194 7.73 9.17 0.89
CA SER A 194 7.85 9.54 -0.52
C SER A 194 8.30 8.36 -1.38
N GLY A 195 9.34 7.63 -0.94
CA GLY A 195 9.80 6.42 -1.62
C GLY A 195 8.74 5.32 -1.61
N LEU A 196 8.09 5.11 -0.47
CA LEU A 196 7.01 4.14 -0.32
C LEU A 196 5.80 4.47 -1.20
N THR A 197 5.44 5.75 -1.36
CA THR A 197 4.31 6.16 -2.21
C THR A 197 4.49 5.67 -3.64
N VAL A 198 5.68 5.87 -4.20
CA VAL A 198 6.01 5.43 -5.56
C VAL A 198 6.03 3.90 -5.64
N SER A 199 6.74 3.23 -4.73
CA SER A 199 6.84 1.77 -4.75
C SER A 199 5.48 1.10 -4.53
N LEU A 200 4.67 1.57 -3.59
CA LEU A 200 3.31 1.07 -3.37
C LEU A 200 2.41 1.25 -4.58
N GLY A 201 2.45 2.43 -5.20
CA GLY A 201 1.71 2.69 -6.44
C GLY A 201 2.08 1.68 -7.54
N LEU A 202 3.37 1.44 -7.72
CA LEU A 202 3.86 0.47 -8.69
C LEU A 202 3.54 -0.98 -8.29
N ILE A 203 3.64 -1.35 -7.01
CA ILE A 203 3.37 -2.70 -6.53
C ILE A 203 1.90 -3.03 -6.72
N LEU A 204 1.00 -2.18 -6.24
CA LEU A 204 -0.44 -2.37 -6.33
C LEU A 204 -0.92 -2.33 -7.79
N ALA A 205 -0.36 -1.43 -8.62
CA ALA A 205 -0.62 -1.46 -10.06
C ALA A 205 -0.12 -2.76 -10.69
N GLY A 206 1.09 -3.20 -10.34
CA GLY A 206 1.70 -4.42 -10.85
C GLY A 206 0.89 -5.67 -10.55
N LEU A 207 0.29 -5.77 -9.36
CA LEU A 207 -0.59 -6.88 -8.99
C LEU A 207 -1.75 -7.05 -9.99
N PHE A 208 -2.22 -5.97 -10.61
CA PHE A 208 -3.25 -5.99 -11.65
C PHE A 208 -2.65 -6.09 -13.06
N LEU A 209 -1.67 -5.25 -13.37
CA LEU A 209 -1.14 -5.08 -14.72
C LEU A 209 -0.34 -6.29 -15.22
N PHE A 210 0.32 -7.04 -14.33
CA PHE A 210 0.98 -8.30 -14.73
C PHE A 210 -0.02 -9.44 -15.01
N LEU A 211 -1.19 -9.43 -14.36
CA LEU A 211 -2.26 -10.39 -14.64
C LEU A 211 -3.02 -10.04 -15.92
N SER A 212 -3.15 -8.74 -16.22
CA SER A 212 -3.91 -8.26 -17.37
C SER A 212 -3.34 -8.65 -18.75
N GLU A 213 -2.11 -9.18 -18.83
CA GLU A 213 -1.61 -9.82 -20.06
C GLU A 213 -2.52 -10.96 -20.52
N GLU A 214 -3.22 -11.62 -19.59
CA GLU A 214 -4.21 -12.66 -19.91
C GLU A 214 -5.49 -12.10 -20.51
N ALA A 215 -5.71 -10.77 -20.62
CA ALA A 215 -7.02 -10.22 -21.01
C ALA A 215 -7.00 -9.37 -22.30
N ASN A 216 -5.82 -9.03 -22.83
CA ASN A 216 -5.70 -7.90 -23.76
C ASN A 216 -4.79 -8.10 -24.99
N ARG A 217 -4.30 -9.32 -25.20
CA ARG A 217 -3.77 -9.78 -26.49
C ARG A 217 -4.78 -10.74 -27.10
#